data_AF-A0A2E0ERH9-F1
#
_entry.id   AF-A0A2E0ERH9-F1
#
_cell.length_a   1.000
_cell.length_b   1.000
_cell.length_c   1.000
_cell.angle_alpha   90.00
_cell.angle_beta   90.00
_cell.angle_gamma   90.00
#
_symmetry.space_group_name_H-M   'P 1'
#
loop_
_entity.id
_entity.type
_entity.pdbx_description
1 polymer ?
#
loop_
_entity_poly.entity_id
_entity_poly.type
_entity_poly.pdbx_seq_one_letter_code
_entity_poly.pdbx_strand_id
1 'polypeptide(L)'
;MNSHAEEKLTIEKQLVGIVGAISGTVKTETRQLKAGDKIYLNETISAGAGSGTQILLLDQSTFTIGEDSEVVMDTFVFDPATNDGKIVASVKQGSLKVISG
;
A
#
# COMPACT_ATOMS: atom_id res chain seq x y z
N MET A 1 -38.08 22.57 4.94
CA MET A 1 -37.78 21.15 5.23
C MET A 1 -36.43 20.86 4.63
N ASN A 2 -35.44 20.69 5.51
CA ASN A 2 -34.03 20.54 5.16
C ASN A 2 -33.77 19.13 4.64
N SER A 3 -32.98 19.02 3.58
CA SER A 3 -32.22 17.81 3.27
C SER A 3 -31.05 18.21 2.38
N HIS A 4 -30.08 18.92 2.97
CA HIS A 4 -28.70 18.84 2.49
C HIS A 4 -28.24 17.42 2.80
N ALA A 5 -28.43 16.51 1.85
CA ALA A 5 -27.73 15.24 1.87
C ALA A 5 -26.26 15.59 1.70
N GLU A 6 -25.50 15.48 2.80
CA GLU A 6 -24.06 15.40 2.75
C GLU A 6 -23.72 14.28 1.78
N GLU A 7 -23.34 14.64 0.57
CA GLU A 7 -22.68 13.77 -0.39
C GLU A 7 -21.34 13.42 0.26
N LYS A 8 -21.39 12.43 1.15
CA LYS A 8 -20.23 11.86 1.81
C LYS A 8 -19.49 11.19 0.67
N LEU A 9 -18.59 11.95 0.03
CA LEU A 9 -17.55 11.46 -0.87
C LEU A 9 -16.83 10.36 -0.10
N THR A 10 -17.36 9.16 -0.20
CA THR A 10 -16.70 7.94 0.20
C THR A 10 -15.69 7.79 -0.90
N ILE A 11 -14.57 8.50 -0.78
CA ILE A 11 -13.39 8.17 -1.57
C ILE A 11 -13.11 6.75 -1.13
N GLU A 12 -13.60 5.79 -1.91
CA GLU A 12 -13.31 4.39 -1.71
C GLU A 12 -11.80 4.30 -1.78
N LYS A 13 -11.18 4.18 -0.60
CA LYS A 13 -9.74 3.95 -0.51
C LYS A 13 -9.51 2.65 -1.25
N GLN A 14 -8.93 2.76 -2.43
CA GLN A 14 -8.70 1.59 -3.26
C GLN A 14 -7.71 0.69 -2.54
N LEU A 15 -8.15 -0.52 -2.19
CA LEU A 15 -7.29 -1.54 -1.60
C LEU A 15 -6.24 -1.92 -2.64
N VAL A 16 -4.96 -1.79 -2.27
CA VAL A 16 -3.82 -2.14 -3.12
C VAL A 16 -3.29 -3.52 -2.74
N GLY A 17 -3.29 -3.82 -1.45
CA GLY A 17 -2.80 -5.09 -0.95
C GLY A 17 -2.95 -5.22 0.56
N ILE A 18 -2.35 -6.28 1.08
CA ILE A 18 -2.34 -6.64 2.50
C ILE A 18 -0.88 -6.86 2.91
N VAL A 19 -0.51 -6.39 4.10
CA VAL A 19 0.80 -6.66 4.67
C VAL A 19 0.92 -8.14 5.00
N GLY A 20 1.80 -8.85 4.30
CA GLY A 20 2.11 -10.26 4.56
C GLY A 20 3.03 -10.46 5.76
N ALA A 21 4.05 -9.60 5.90
CA ALA A 21 5.01 -9.70 7.01
C ALA A 21 5.62 -8.34 7.34
N ILE A 22 6.01 -8.14 8.60
CA ILE A 22 6.77 -6.96 9.04
C ILE A 22 7.94 -7.41 9.90
N SER A 23 9.09 -6.78 9.68
CA SER A 23 10.24 -6.79 10.58
C SER A 23 10.48 -5.36 11.08
N GLY A 24 10.73 -5.18 12.38
CA GLY A 24 11.02 -3.88 12.96
C GLY A 24 9.82 -2.92 12.96
N THR A 25 10.09 -1.63 12.71
CA THR A 25 9.10 -0.54 12.73
C THR A 25 8.81 -0.05 11.33
N VAL A 26 7.61 -0.38 10.84
CA VAL A 26 7.07 0.12 9.58
C VAL A 26 5.79 0.88 9.86
N LYS A 27 5.66 2.06 9.29
CA LYS A 27 4.52 2.95 9.47
C LYS A 27 4.09 3.58 8.16
N THR A 28 2.85 4.00 8.10
CA THR A 28 2.39 4.98 7.12
C THR A 28 2.39 6.37 7.74
N GLU A 29 2.01 7.37 6.95
CA GLU A 29 1.74 8.72 7.44
C GLU A 29 0.65 8.77 8.52
N THR A 30 -0.25 7.77 8.56
CA THR A 30 -1.42 7.79 9.44
C THR A 30 -1.34 6.81 10.61
N ARG A 31 -0.62 5.69 10.46
CA ARG A 31 -0.57 4.62 11.47
C ARG A 31 0.67 3.75 11.35
N GLN A 32 1.05 3.08 12.43
CA GLN A 32 2.01 1.99 12.35
C GLN A 32 1.35 0.76 11.71
N LEU A 33 2.07 0.10 10.81
CA LEU A 33 1.59 -1.10 10.13
C LEU A 33 1.87 -2.35 10.98
N LYS A 34 0.99 -3.34 10.86
CA LYS A 34 1.17 -4.72 11.35
C LYS A 34 0.83 -5.73 10.25
N ALA A 35 1.32 -6.96 10.39
CA ALA A 35 0.92 -8.04 9.49
C ALA A 35 -0.61 -8.20 9.47
N GLY A 36 -1.18 -8.41 8.28
CA GLY A 36 -2.62 -8.43 8.03
C GLY A 36 -3.27 -7.06 7.81
N ASP A 37 -2.54 -5.95 7.98
CA ASP A 37 -3.09 -4.63 7.69
C ASP A 37 -3.31 -4.45 6.19
N LYS A 38 -4.40 -3.76 5.86
CA LYS A 38 -4.70 -3.35 4.49
C LYS A 38 -3.88 -2.12 4.12
N ILE A 39 -3.33 -2.14 2.90
CA ILE A 39 -2.64 -1.03 2.27
C ILE A 39 -3.54 -0.44 1.20
N TYR A 40 -3.66 0.88 1.24
CA TYR A 40 -4.54 1.63 0.34
C TYR A 40 -3.74 2.51 -0.60
N LEU A 41 -4.37 2.88 -1.71
CA LEU A 41 -3.82 3.82 -2.66
C LEU A 41 -3.56 5.19 -1.99
N ASN A 42 -2.50 5.88 -2.42
CA ASN A 42 -2.00 7.12 -1.84
C ASN A 42 -1.51 6.97 -0.38
N GLU A 43 -1.21 5.76 0.09
CA GLU A 43 -0.47 5.59 1.34
C GLU A 43 1.05 5.61 1.07
N THR A 44 1.75 6.46 1.82
CA THR A 44 3.20 6.41 1.96
C THR A 44 3.56 5.38 3.02
N ILE A 45 4.45 4.44 2.69
CA ILE A 45 4.98 3.42 3.59
C ILE A 45 6.44 3.74 3.89
N SER A 46 6.75 3.86 5.18
CA SER A 46 8.10 4.15 5.68
C SER A 46 8.57 3.02 6.59
N ALA A 47 9.70 2.43 6.24
CA ALA A 47 10.43 1.47 7.05
C ALA A 47 11.66 2.14 7.66
N GLY A 48 11.84 2.03 8.97
CA GLY A 48 13.03 2.55 9.65
C GLY A 48 14.27 1.65 9.48
N ALA A 49 15.35 2.02 10.17
CA ALA A 49 16.57 1.21 10.22
C ALA A 49 16.28 -0.20 10.76
N GLY A 50 16.88 -1.24 10.14
CA GLY A 50 16.66 -2.64 10.50
C GLY A 50 15.21 -3.12 10.31
N SER A 51 14.36 -2.34 9.64
CA SER A 51 12.94 -2.62 9.47
C SER A 51 12.64 -3.00 8.02
N GLY A 52 11.52 -3.68 7.80
CA GLY A 52 11.10 -4.05 6.45
C GLY A 52 9.69 -4.59 6.46
N THR A 53 9.02 -4.54 5.32
CA THR A 53 7.67 -5.08 5.17
C THR A 53 7.52 -5.80 3.86
N GLN A 54 6.68 -6.84 3.87
CA GLN A 54 6.23 -7.52 2.68
C GLN A 54 4.73 -7.26 2.52
N ILE A 55 4.33 -6.88 1.32
CA ILE A 55 2.95 -6.56 0.96
C ILE A 55 2.57 -7.49 -0.18
N LEU A 56 1.51 -8.26 0.04
CA LEU A 56 0.84 -9.05 -0.99
C LEU A 56 -0.23 -8.20 -1.64
N LEU A 57 -0.10 -7.99 -2.93
CA LEU A 57 -1.01 -7.16 -3.72
C LEU A 57 -2.18 -7.99 -4.25
N LEU A 58 -3.23 -7.31 -4.73
CA LEU A 58 -4.43 -7.99 -5.24
C LEU A 58 -4.17 -8.78 -6.53
N ASP A 59 -3.16 -8.39 -7.31
CA ASP A 59 -2.70 -9.09 -8.51
C ASP A 59 -1.79 -10.31 -8.18
N GLN A 60 -1.67 -10.68 -6.90
CA GLN A 60 -0.77 -11.72 -6.39
C GLN A 60 0.72 -11.37 -6.49
N SER A 61 1.08 -10.15 -6.87
CA SER A 61 2.45 -9.67 -6.78
C SER A 61 2.85 -9.45 -5.32
N THR A 62 4.12 -9.68 -5.01
CA THR A 62 4.70 -9.44 -3.69
C THR A 62 5.69 -8.29 -3.73
N PHE A 63 5.41 -7.23 -2.97
CA PHE A 63 6.28 -6.07 -2.80
C PHE A 63 7.00 -6.17 -1.47
N THR A 64 8.33 -6.12 -1.50
CA THR A 64 9.17 -6.13 -0.30
C THR A 64 9.90 -4.81 -0.19
N ILE A 65 9.67 -4.09 0.90
CA ILE A 65 10.29 -2.81 1.24
C ILE A 65 11.35 -3.10 2.31
N GLY A 66 12.59 -2.71 2.02
CA GLY A 66 13.73 -2.89 2.91
C GLY A 66 13.85 -1.80 3.99
N GLU A 67 14.97 -1.81 4.70
CA GLU A 67 15.27 -0.80 5.71
C GLU A 67 15.53 0.57 5.09
N ASP A 68 15.37 1.61 5.92
CA ASP A 68 15.58 3.02 5.55
C ASP A 68 14.87 3.41 4.23
N SER A 69 13.69 2.83 4.03
CA SER A 69 12.95 2.93 2.77
C SER A 69 11.67 3.72 2.96
N GLU A 70 11.37 4.57 1.97
CA GLU A 70 10.10 5.28 1.88
C GLU A 70 9.53 5.07 0.47
N VAL A 71 8.37 4.42 0.43
CA VAL A 71 7.70 4.02 -0.81
C VAL A 71 6.30 4.60 -0.81
N VAL A 72 5.97 5.35 -1.85
CA VAL A 72 4.62 5.90 -2.04
C VAL A 72 3.85 5.03 -3.02
N MET A 73 2.66 4.60 -2.62
CA MET A 73 1.73 3.89 -3.48
C MET A 73 0.92 4.91 -4.30
N ASP A 74 1.53 5.45 -5.35
CA ASP A 74 0.97 6.56 -6.15
C ASP A 74 -0.18 6.13 -7.06
N THR A 75 -0.04 5.02 -7.77
CA THR A 75 -1.09 4.54 -8.69
C THR A 75 -1.18 3.03 -8.65
N PHE A 76 -2.37 2.53 -8.40
CA PHE A 76 -2.72 1.13 -8.57
C PHE A 76 -3.93 1.13 -9.48
N VAL A 77 -3.86 0.42 -10.60
CA VAL A 77 -5.00 0.18 -11.48
C VAL A 77 -5.15 -1.34 -11.46
N PHE A 78 -6.22 -1.83 -10.86
CA PHE A 78 -6.52 -3.26 -10.87
C PHE A 78 -7.89 -3.44 -11.50
N ASP A 79 -7.92 -4.22 -12.57
CA ASP A 79 -9.15 -4.64 -13.20
C ASP A 79 -9.53 -6.05 -12.68
N PRO A 80 -10.47 -6.15 -11.73
CA PRO A 80 -10.90 -7.44 -11.20
C PRO A 80 -11.63 -8.31 -12.24
N ALA A 81 -12.07 -7.75 -13.38
CA ALA A 81 -12.74 -8.52 -14.43
C ALA A 81 -11.73 -9.31 -15.29
N THR A 82 -10.54 -8.75 -15.50
CA THR A 82 -9.47 -9.36 -16.28
C THR A 82 -8.34 -9.93 -15.41
N ASN A 83 -8.34 -9.62 -14.11
CA ASN A 83 -7.22 -9.81 -13.17
C ASN A 83 -5.95 -9.05 -13.56
N ASP A 84 -6.03 -8.10 -14.49
CA ASP A 84 -4.88 -7.28 -14.89
C ASP A 84 -4.66 -6.14 -13.89
N GLY A 85 -3.48 -6.14 -13.27
CA GLY A 85 -3.01 -5.10 -12.37
C GLY A 85 -1.85 -4.31 -12.98
N LYS A 86 -1.94 -2.98 -12.96
CA LYS A 86 -0.81 -2.07 -13.17
C LYS A 86 -0.53 -1.31 -11.89
N ILE A 87 0.70 -1.40 -11.42
CA ILE A 87 1.15 -0.72 -10.22
C ILE A 87 2.25 0.25 -10.57
N VAL A 88 2.09 1.50 -10.15
CA VAL A 88 3.12 2.52 -10.13
C VAL A 88 3.39 2.82 -8.66
N ALA A 89 4.54 2.36 -8.19
CA ALA A 89 5.06 2.71 -6.88
C ALA A 89 6.32 3.56 -7.05
N SER A 90 6.40 4.64 -6.30
CA SER A 90 7.55 5.55 -6.32
C SER A 90 8.39 5.29 -5.08
N VAL A 91 9.65 4.92 -5.29
CA VAL A 91 10.63 4.77 -4.20
C VAL A 91 11.32 6.11 -4.01
N LYS A 92 11.05 6.79 -2.89
CA LYS A 92 11.77 8.03 -2.54
C LYS A 92 13.19 7.72 -2.08
N GLN A 93 13.35 6.64 -1.31
CA GLN A 93 14.65 6.19 -0.82
C GLN A 93 14.62 4.71 -0.42
N GLY A 94 15.81 4.13 -0.29
CA GLY A 94 16.02 2.76 0.18
C GLY A 94 15.90 1.72 -0.93
N SER A 95 15.32 0.56 -0.61
CA SER A 95 15.24 -0.58 -1.51
C SER A 95 13.82 -1.13 -1.62
N LEU A 96 13.42 -1.43 -2.85
CA LEU A 96 12.16 -2.09 -3.18
C LEU A 96 12.47 -3.31 -4.05
N LYS A 97 11.95 -4.46 -3.65
CA LYS A 97 11.95 -5.68 -4.45
C LYS A 97 10.52 -6.04 -4.83
N VAL A 98 10.31 -6.30 -6.11
CA VAL A 98 9.01 -6.72 -6.65
C VAL A 98 9.16 -8.12 -7.22
N ILE A 99 8.23 -9.01 -6.86
CA ILE A 99 8.08 -10.34 -7.46
C ILE A 99 6.66 -10.38 -8.02
N SER A 100 6.53 -10.38 -9.34
CA SER A 100 5.25 -10.55 -10.02
C SER A 100 4.91 -12.03 -10.18
N GLY A 101 3.62 -12.35 -10.11
CA GLY A 101 3.07 -13.67 -10.44
C GLY A 101 2.91 -13.90 -11.94
#